data_AF-A0A9P8BAE9-F1
#
_entry.id   AF-A0A9P8BAE9-F1
#
_cell.length_a   1.000
_cell.length_b   1.000
_cell.length_c   1.000
_cell.angle_alpha   90.00
_cell.angle_beta   90.00
_cell.angle_gamma   90.00
#
_symmetry.space_group_name_H-M   'P 1'
#
loop_
_entity.id
_entity.type
_entity.pdbx_description
1 polymer ?
#
loop_
_entity_poly.entity_id
_entity_poly.type
_entity_poly.pdbx_seq_one_letter_code
_entity_poly.pdbx_strand_id
1 'polypeptide(L)'
;MIGALVTLRNPLPIPVMERLLGLLEGDGGRALHHFHSIISIPQSPVECPRIHHASFPDFITDPLRCIETDFYIPLRTFEARLAVRCLRLTLFSMETRLSRQELDYASRWWLDHWSKAVFEESNPMDLVEAFTSRCLVWWFEAVDPSAHFKVVNVCLTESGSETMLRRTRRLVARVAAFALNAGQTNKAIEALQHVHDTSAVRLRQYRTALDTLFATSPQIASKFLDLSLQLVRFINLNFADSTDSRQIAVGSDSVDRYHNLSKLWNEVLGQIRELPTFTA
;
A
#
# COMPACT_ATOMS: atom_id res chain seq x y z
N MET A 1 -6.65 -23.09 -9.04
CA MET A 1 -7.39 -22.39 -10.11
C MET A 1 -8.67 -21.74 -9.63
N ILE A 2 -9.65 -22.48 -9.09
CA ILE A 2 -10.94 -21.87 -8.67
C ILE A 2 -10.75 -20.75 -7.65
N GLY A 3 -9.87 -20.95 -6.65
CA GLY A 3 -9.52 -19.89 -5.71
C GLY A 3 -8.97 -18.64 -6.39
N ALA A 4 -8.23 -18.75 -7.49
CA ALA A 4 -7.82 -17.56 -8.24
C ALA A 4 -9.00 -16.94 -9.00
N LEU A 5 -9.89 -17.74 -9.61
CA LEU A 5 -11.08 -17.22 -10.31
C LEU A 5 -11.97 -16.36 -9.42
N VAL A 6 -12.13 -16.74 -8.14
CA VAL A 6 -12.95 -15.97 -7.20
C VAL A 6 -12.20 -14.80 -6.55
N THR A 7 -10.87 -14.85 -6.52
CA THR A 7 -10.07 -13.81 -5.85
C THR A 7 -9.53 -12.75 -6.82
N LEU A 8 -9.37 -13.03 -8.11
CA LEU A 8 -8.84 -12.04 -9.06
C LEU A 8 -9.74 -10.80 -9.16
N ARG A 9 -9.14 -9.61 -9.22
CA ARG A 9 -9.90 -8.34 -9.34
C ARG A 9 -10.37 -8.08 -10.76
N ASN A 10 -9.52 -8.48 -11.70
CA ASN A 10 -9.81 -8.51 -13.13
C ASN A 10 -9.64 -9.95 -13.63
N PRO A 11 -10.64 -10.52 -14.33
CA PRO A 11 -10.50 -11.85 -14.92
C PRO A 11 -9.30 -11.92 -15.85
N LEU A 12 -8.54 -13.02 -15.76
CA LEU A 12 -7.38 -13.29 -16.60
C LEU A 12 -7.60 -14.57 -17.41
N PRO A 13 -7.07 -14.65 -18.65
CA PRO A 13 -7.05 -15.90 -19.40
C PRO A 13 -6.32 -17.00 -18.65
N ILE A 14 -6.72 -18.26 -18.86
CA ILE A 14 -6.15 -19.42 -18.15
C ILE A 14 -4.61 -19.45 -18.24
N PRO A 15 -3.98 -19.28 -19.42
CA PRO A 15 -2.51 -19.30 -19.51
C PRO A 15 -1.84 -18.17 -18.72
N VAL A 16 -2.48 -17.00 -18.63
CA VAL A 16 -1.96 -15.85 -17.86
C VAL A 16 -2.08 -16.13 -16.37
N MET A 17 -3.19 -16.73 -15.95
CA MET A 17 -3.42 -17.13 -14.57
C MET A 17 -2.46 -18.22 -14.11
N GLU A 18 -2.17 -19.22 -14.96
CA GLU A 18 -1.16 -20.24 -14.70
C GLU A 18 0.21 -19.60 -14.42
N ARG A 19 0.66 -18.67 -15.28
CA ARG A 19 1.91 -17.93 -15.06
C ARG A 19 1.87 -17.08 -13.80
N LEU A 20 0.78 -16.37 -13.53
CA LEU A 20 0.59 -15.57 -12.32
C LEU A 20 0.74 -16.41 -11.06
N LEU A 21 0.16 -17.62 -11.06
CA LEU A 21 0.18 -18.55 -9.94
C LEU A 21 1.47 -19.39 -9.88
N GLY A 22 2.29 -19.38 -10.93
CA GLY A 22 3.48 -20.21 -11.08
C GLY A 22 3.16 -21.69 -11.27
N LEU A 23 2.09 -22.01 -12.01
CA LEU A 23 1.69 -23.35 -12.42
C LEU A 23 2.36 -23.74 -13.74
N LEU A 24 2.44 -25.05 -14.03
CA LEU A 24 2.89 -25.51 -15.34
C LEU A 24 1.80 -25.27 -16.39
N GLU A 25 2.23 -25.11 -17.63
CA GLU A 25 1.30 -24.89 -18.74
C GLU A 25 0.28 -26.03 -18.85
N GLY A 26 -1.00 -25.64 -18.90
CA GLY A 26 -2.13 -26.57 -19.00
C GLY A 26 -2.57 -27.20 -17.67
N ASP A 27 -1.85 -27.03 -16.56
CA ASP A 27 -2.32 -27.46 -15.23
C ASP A 27 -3.64 -26.79 -14.87
N GLY A 28 -3.76 -25.50 -15.19
CA GLY A 28 -4.94 -24.72 -14.93
C GLY A 28 -6.12 -25.13 -15.80
N GLY A 29 -5.86 -25.42 -17.08
CA GLY A 29 -6.86 -25.99 -17.99
C GLY A 29 -7.38 -27.34 -17.49
N ARG A 30 -6.48 -28.25 -17.09
CA ARG A 30 -6.84 -29.56 -16.50
C ARG A 30 -7.64 -29.40 -15.22
N ALA A 31 -7.22 -28.50 -14.33
CA ALA A 31 -7.90 -28.25 -13.06
C ALA A 31 -9.32 -27.70 -13.24
N LEU A 32 -9.60 -27.00 -14.33
CA LEU A 32 -10.92 -26.46 -14.64
C LEU A 32 -11.78 -27.40 -15.50
N HIS A 33 -11.19 -28.44 -16.12
CA HIS A 33 -11.85 -29.29 -17.12
C HIS A 33 -13.16 -29.93 -16.64
N HIS A 34 -13.30 -30.28 -15.36
CA HIS A 34 -14.54 -30.89 -14.85
C HIS A 34 -15.59 -29.89 -14.35
N PHE A 35 -15.31 -28.58 -14.46
CA PHE A 35 -16.18 -27.52 -13.92
C PHE A 35 -17.03 -26.82 -14.99
N HIS A 36 -17.15 -27.38 -16.20
CA HIS A 36 -17.94 -26.79 -17.29
C HIS A 36 -19.43 -26.53 -16.95
N SER A 37 -19.99 -27.22 -15.95
CA SER A 37 -21.37 -26.99 -15.50
C SER A 37 -21.55 -25.69 -14.70
N ILE A 38 -20.47 -25.16 -14.12
CA ILE A 38 -20.50 -23.99 -13.24
C ILE A 38 -19.55 -22.87 -13.68
N ILE A 39 -18.58 -23.17 -14.55
CA ILE A 39 -17.62 -22.24 -15.12
C ILE A 39 -17.66 -22.38 -16.65
N SER A 40 -17.93 -21.27 -17.32
CA SER A 40 -17.71 -21.12 -18.76
C SER A 40 -16.21 -21.07 -19.03
N ILE A 41 -15.71 -22.10 -19.71
CA ILE A 41 -14.30 -22.20 -20.12
C ILE A 41 -14.23 -21.89 -21.61
N PRO A 42 -13.60 -20.77 -22.00
CA PRO A 42 -13.53 -20.39 -23.40
C PRO A 42 -12.60 -21.32 -24.19
N GLN A 43 -12.90 -21.50 -25.47
CA GLN A 43 -12.02 -22.24 -26.39
C GLN A 43 -10.80 -21.41 -26.80
N SER A 44 -10.94 -20.08 -26.82
CA SER A 44 -9.88 -19.15 -27.16
C SER A 44 -8.93 -18.94 -25.96
N PRO A 45 -7.60 -19.07 -26.14
CA PRO A 45 -6.64 -18.95 -25.05
C PRO A 45 -6.46 -17.51 -24.53
N VAL A 46 -7.03 -16.52 -25.21
CA VAL A 46 -6.99 -15.10 -24.82
C VAL A 46 -8.27 -14.64 -24.11
N GLU A 47 -9.30 -15.48 -24.08
CA GLU A 47 -10.55 -15.18 -23.39
C GLU A 47 -10.49 -15.63 -21.93
N CYS A 48 -11.22 -14.92 -21.08
CA CYS A 48 -11.24 -15.19 -19.65
C CYS A 48 -12.36 -16.19 -19.30
N PRO A 49 -12.08 -17.22 -18.47
CA PRO A 49 -13.12 -18.06 -17.90
C PRO A 49 -14.09 -17.22 -17.05
N ARG A 50 -15.38 -17.61 -17.03
CA ARG A 50 -16.45 -16.92 -16.30
C ARG A 50 -17.26 -17.89 -15.47
N ILE A 51 -17.50 -17.54 -14.22
CA ILE A 51 -18.40 -18.30 -13.35
C ILE A 51 -19.84 -18.01 -13.79
N HIS A 52 -20.64 -19.06 -13.98
CA HIS A 52 -22.00 -18.93 -14.51
C HIS A 52 -22.95 -18.24 -13.52
N HIS A 53 -22.85 -18.58 -12.24
CA HIS A 53 -23.77 -18.08 -11.23
C HIS A 53 -23.09 -17.05 -10.33
N ALA A 54 -23.65 -15.84 -10.26
CA ALA A 54 -23.08 -14.73 -9.50
C ALA A 54 -22.89 -15.04 -8.01
N SER A 55 -23.72 -15.91 -7.42
CA SER A 55 -23.58 -16.30 -6.01
C SER A 55 -22.59 -17.43 -5.75
N PHE A 56 -22.03 -18.07 -6.79
CA PHE A 56 -21.12 -19.20 -6.59
C PHE A 56 -19.83 -18.81 -5.85
N PRO A 57 -19.17 -17.66 -6.16
CA PRO A 57 -18.05 -17.17 -5.36
C PRO A 57 -18.42 -17.02 -3.89
N ASP A 58 -19.54 -16.33 -3.60
CA ASP A 58 -20.01 -16.09 -2.23
C ASP A 58 -20.27 -17.41 -1.49
N PHE A 59 -20.79 -18.42 -2.19
CA PHE A 59 -21.06 -19.72 -1.62
C PHE A 59 -19.76 -20.43 -1.20
N ILE A 60 -18.79 -20.57 -2.10
CA ILE A 60 -17.57 -21.36 -1.82
C ILE A 60 -16.57 -20.65 -0.91
N THR A 61 -16.69 -19.33 -0.72
CA THR A 61 -15.81 -18.56 0.17
C THR A 61 -16.40 -18.30 1.56
N ASP A 62 -17.66 -18.64 1.78
CA ASP A 62 -18.33 -18.45 3.08
C ASP A 62 -18.36 -19.78 3.85
N PRO A 63 -17.63 -19.90 4.98
CA PRO A 63 -17.57 -21.12 5.77
C PRO A 63 -18.92 -21.50 6.41
N LEU A 64 -19.88 -20.58 6.48
CA LEU A 64 -21.24 -20.86 6.95
C LEU A 64 -22.14 -21.45 5.85
N ARG A 65 -21.77 -21.27 4.58
CA ARG A 65 -22.54 -21.74 3.42
C ARG A 65 -21.93 -22.97 2.77
N CYS A 66 -20.61 -23.03 2.65
CA CYS A 66 -19.88 -24.19 2.13
C CYS A 66 -19.43 -25.08 3.29
N ILE A 67 -20.28 -26.02 3.68
CA ILE A 67 -20.05 -26.92 4.83
C ILE A 67 -19.02 -28.00 4.47
N GLU A 68 -19.00 -28.47 3.22
CA GLU A 68 -17.95 -29.35 2.71
C GLU A 68 -16.60 -28.64 2.64
N THR A 69 -15.69 -29.04 3.52
CA THR A 69 -14.34 -28.47 3.65
C THR A 69 -13.49 -28.62 2.39
N ASP A 70 -13.75 -29.66 1.59
CA ASP A 70 -13.02 -29.93 0.35
C ASP A 70 -13.33 -28.91 -0.76
N PHE A 71 -14.48 -28.24 -0.69
CA PHE A 71 -14.91 -27.22 -1.63
C PHE A 71 -14.74 -25.80 -1.10
N TYR A 72 -14.58 -25.65 0.23
CA TYR A 72 -14.38 -24.36 0.87
C TYR A 72 -13.04 -23.73 0.47
N ILE A 73 -13.10 -22.45 0.09
CA ILE A 73 -11.93 -21.67 -0.29
C ILE A 73 -11.66 -20.64 0.82
N PRO A 74 -10.58 -20.82 1.61
CA PRO A 74 -10.18 -19.83 2.60
C PRO A 74 -9.64 -18.59 1.89
N LEU A 75 -10.54 -17.64 1.64
CA LEU A 75 -10.27 -16.49 0.76
C LEU A 75 -9.02 -15.72 1.19
N ARG A 76 -8.86 -15.45 2.49
CA ARG A 76 -7.72 -14.70 3.05
C ARG A 76 -6.36 -15.39 2.83
N THR A 77 -6.33 -16.72 2.86
CA THR A 77 -5.12 -17.50 2.56
C THR A 77 -4.80 -17.43 1.06
N PHE A 78 -5.81 -17.41 0.19
CA PHE A 78 -5.62 -17.18 -1.25
C PHE A 78 -5.17 -15.75 -1.57
N GLU A 79 -5.69 -14.75 -0.87
CA GLU A 79 -5.22 -13.35 -0.93
C GLU A 79 -3.73 -13.26 -0.58
N ALA A 80 -3.29 -13.94 0.49
CA ALA A 80 -1.87 -14.01 0.87
C ALA A 80 -1.00 -14.62 -0.23
N ARG A 81 -1.42 -15.76 -0.79
CA ARG A 81 -0.70 -16.43 -1.89
C ARG A 81 -0.60 -15.53 -3.13
N LEU A 82 -1.68 -14.86 -3.52
CA LEU A 82 -1.69 -13.94 -4.64
C LEU A 82 -0.82 -12.71 -4.37
N ALA A 83 -0.87 -12.13 -3.18
CA ALA A 83 -0.02 -11.00 -2.79
C ALA A 83 1.46 -11.33 -2.97
N VAL A 84 1.90 -12.47 -2.42
CA VAL A 84 3.28 -12.95 -2.52
C VAL A 84 3.68 -13.22 -3.97
N ARG A 85 2.82 -13.91 -4.75
CA ARG A 85 3.10 -14.22 -6.16
C ARG A 85 3.21 -12.96 -7.01
N CYS A 86 2.27 -12.01 -6.85
CA CYS A 86 2.30 -10.75 -7.57
C CYS A 86 3.53 -9.90 -7.20
N LEU A 87 3.87 -9.83 -5.91
CA LEU A 87 5.04 -9.09 -5.46
C LEU A 87 6.34 -9.68 -6.01
N ARG A 88 6.47 -11.01 -6.01
CA ARG A 88 7.60 -11.70 -6.65
C ARG A 88 7.69 -11.39 -8.14
N LEU A 89 6.60 -11.48 -8.88
CA LEU A 89 6.60 -11.16 -10.31
C LEU A 89 6.99 -9.69 -10.57
N THR A 90 6.53 -8.78 -9.74
CA THR A 90 6.91 -7.35 -9.81
C THR A 90 8.41 -7.18 -9.57
N LEU A 91 9.00 -7.93 -8.62
CA LEU A 91 10.45 -7.93 -8.35
C LEU A 91 11.28 -8.50 -9.50
N PHE A 92 10.86 -9.63 -10.09
CA PHE A 92 11.61 -10.33 -11.15
C PHE A 92 11.47 -9.69 -12.54
N SER A 93 10.34 -9.03 -12.80
CA SER A 93 10.05 -8.43 -14.11
C SER A 93 10.83 -7.17 -14.43
N MET A 94 11.31 -6.45 -13.42
CA MET A 94 12.16 -5.29 -13.67
C MET A 94 13.50 -5.66 -14.32
N GLU A 95 13.86 -6.94 -14.29
CA GLU A 95 15.07 -7.49 -14.90
C GLU A 95 14.78 -8.21 -16.24
N THR A 96 13.53 -8.55 -16.55
CA THR A 96 13.18 -9.33 -17.75
C THR A 96 11.84 -8.92 -18.38
N ARG A 97 11.80 -8.85 -19.72
CA ARG A 97 10.59 -8.55 -20.53
C ARG A 97 9.57 -9.70 -20.50
N LEU A 98 8.96 -10.01 -19.35
CA LEU A 98 7.86 -10.99 -19.27
C LEU A 98 6.61 -10.49 -20.02
N SER A 99 5.64 -11.38 -20.24
CA SER A 99 4.39 -11.06 -20.93
C SER A 99 3.62 -9.95 -20.20
N ARG A 100 3.06 -8.99 -20.96
CA ARG A 100 2.50 -7.74 -20.42
C ARG A 100 1.36 -7.94 -19.42
N GLN A 101 0.57 -9.02 -19.51
CA GLN A 101 -0.71 -9.11 -18.80
C GLN A 101 -0.57 -9.55 -17.34
N GLU A 102 0.21 -10.60 -17.04
CA GLU A 102 0.43 -11.04 -15.66
C GLU A 102 1.19 -10.00 -14.85
N LEU A 103 2.14 -9.30 -15.48
CA LEU A 103 2.90 -8.23 -14.82
C LEU A 103 2.04 -7.01 -14.56
N ASP A 104 1.22 -6.63 -15.53
CA ASP A 104 0.28 -5.52 -15.37
C ASP A 104 -0.70 -5.80 -14.23
N TYR A 105 -1.24 -7.02 -14.18
CA TYR A 105 -2.05 -7.46 -13.06
C TYR A 105 -1.28 -7.40 -11.73
N ALA A 106 -0.10 -8.05 -11.68
CA ALA A 106 0.70 -8.17 -10.49
C ALA A 106 1.08 -6.79 -9.91
N SER A 107 1.57 -5.90 -10.78
CA SER A 107 2.00 -4.55 -10.41
C SER A 107 0.85 -3.71 -9.87
N ARG A 108 -0.37 -3.89 -10.40
CA ARG A 108 -1.55 -3.15 -9.96
C ARG A 108 -2.17 -3.68 -8.67
N TRP A 109 -2.19 -5.01 -8.48
CA TRP A 109 -3.08 -5.63 -7.49
C TRP A 109 -2.38 -6.28 -6.29
N TRP A 110 -1.06 -6.44 -6.29
CA TRP A 110 -0.36 -7.12 -5.18
C TRP A 110 -0.68 -6.51 -3.81
N LEU A 111 -0.81 -5.19 -3.71
CA LEU A 111 -1.17 -4.47 -2.49
C LEU A 111 -2.61 -4.70 -2.04
N ASP A 112 -3.54 -4.80 -2.99
CA ASP A 112 -4.93 -5.08 -2.67
C ASP A 112 -5.07 -6.47 -2.08
N HIS A 113 -4.39 -7.44 -2.68
CA HIS A 113 -4.27 -8.79 -2.15
C HIS A 113 -3.61 -8.80 -0.76
N TRP A 114 -2.50 -8.07 -0.59
CA TRP A 114 -1.80 -7.97 0.69
C TRP A 114 -2.71 -7.43 1.80
N SER A 115 -3.48 -6.37 1.54
CA SER A 115 -4.35 -5.75 2.55
C SER A 115 -5.47 -6.66 3.09
N LYS A 116 -5.81 -7.72 2.35
CA LYS A 116 -6.85 -8.70 2.73
C LYS A 116 -6.27 -10.04 3.18
N ALA A 117 -4.96 -10.20 3.05
CA ALA A 117 -4.24 -11.41 3.35
C ALA A 117 -4.22 -11.70 4.86
N VAL A 118 -4.14 -13.00 5.18
CA VAL A 118 -3.70 -13.48 6.48
C VAL A 118 -2.53 -14.42 6.22
N PHE A 119 -1.37 -14.12 6.80
CA PHE A 119 -0.14 -14.88 6.59
C PHE A 119 0.05 -15.86 7.75
N GLU A 120 -0.01 -17.17 7.47
CA GLU A 120 -0.01 -18.23 8.48
C GLU A 120 1.41 -18.71 8.88
N GLU A 121 2.38 -18.70 7.95
CA GLU A 121 3.69 -19.36 8.17
C GLU A 121 4.83 -18.39 8.55
N SER A 122 4.87 -17.18 7.99
CA SER A 122 5.79 -16.07 8.33
C SER A 122 5.41 -14.83 7.51
N ASN A 123 5.47 -13.63 8.10
CA ASN A 123 5.17 -12.38 7.40
C ASN A 123 6.22 -12.15 6.30
N PRO A 124 5.85 -12.13 5.00
CA PRO A 124 6.83 -12.06 3.91
C PRO A 124 7.37 -10.64 3.66
N MET A 125 7.68 -9.91 4.74
CA MET A 125 8.14 -8.52 4.71
C MET A 125 9.45 -8.33 3.95
N ASP A 126 10.32 -9.32 3.90
CA ASP A 126 11.55 -9.28 3.10
C ASP A 126 11.27 -8.99 1.62
N LEU A 127 10.13 -9.46 1.09
CA LEU A 127 9.72 -9.17 -0.28
C LEU A 127 9.30 -7.71 -0.44
N VAL A 128 8.62 -7.15 0.56
CA VAL A 128 8.25 -5.72 0.58
C VAL A 128 9.52 -4.88 0.68
N GLU A 129 10.51 -5.30 1.46
CA GLU A 129 11.80 -4.61 1.55
C GLU A 129 12.57 -4.66 0.23
N ALA A 130 12.63 -5.83 -0.40
CA ALA A 130 13.22 -5.95 -1.73
C ALA A 130 12.52 -5.03 -2.73
N PHE A 131 11.18 -4.92 -2.65
CA PHE A 131 10.39 -4.11 -3.57
C PHE A 131 10.64 -2.62 -3.35
N THR A 132 10.61 -2.16 -2.09
CA THR A 132 10.93 -0.75 -1.78
C THR A 132 12.35 -0.38 -2.15
N SER A 133 13.27 -1.35 -2.10
CA SER A 133 14.67 -1.19 -2.49
C SER A 133 14.88 -1.04 -3.99
N ARG A 134 14.26 -1.91 -4.78
CA ARG A 134 14.62 -2.12 -6.19
C ARG A 134 13.59 -1.55 -7.16
N CYS A 135 12.33 -1.53 -6.76
CA CYS A 135 11.21 -1.39 -7.69
C CYS A 135 10.38 -0.14 -7.50
N LEU A 136 10.39 0.43 -6.30
CA LEU A 136 9.45 1.47 -5.90
C LEU A 136 9.43 2.70 -6.81
N VAL A 137 10.60 3.17 -7.27
CA VAL A 137 10.68 4.36 -8.11
C VAL A 137 10.03 4.13 -9.46
N TRP A 138 10.38 3.03 -10.13
CA TRP A 138 9.78 2.66 -11.41
C TRP A 138 8.29 2.38 -11.27
N TRP A 139 7.92 1.62 -10.23
CA TRP A 139 6.52 1.25 -9.99
C TRP A 139 5.65 2.49 -9.79
N PHE A 140 6.17 3.51 -9.08
CA PHE A 140 5.50 4.79 -8.90
C PHE A 140 5.29 5.56 -10.22
N GLU A 141 6.20 5.42 -11.18
CA GLU A 141 6.08 6.06 -12.50
C GLU A 141 5.17 5.27 -13.44
N ALA A 142 5.06 3.95 -13.26
CA ALA A 142 4.37 3.05 -14.16
C ALA A 142 2.93 2.71 -13.75
N VAL A 143 2.57 2.84 -12.47
CA VAL A 143 1.29 2.39 -11.93
C VAL A 143 0.37 3.55 -11.58
N ASP A 144 -0.94 3.27 -11.63
CA ASP A 144 -1.97 4.26 -11.30
C ASP A 144 -1.81 4.79 -9.86
N PRO A 145 -1.99 6.11 -9.66
CA PRO A 145 -1.82 6.75 -8.36
C PRO A 145 -2.66 6.19 -7.20
N SER A 146 -3.81 5.59 -7.50
CA SER A 146 -4.66 4.95 -6.48
C SER A 146 -3.94 3.81 -5.76
N ALA A 147 -2.96 3.17 -6.40
CA ALA A 147 -2.14 2.12 -5.80
C ALA A 147 -1.10 2.69 -4.81
N HIS A 148 -0.66 3.94 -5.00
CA HIS A 148 0.45 4.51 -4.23
C HIS A 148 0.13 4.72 -2.74
N PHE A 149 -1.13 4.97 -2.38
CA PHE A 149 -1.54 5.11 -0.97
C PHE A 149 -1.47 3.79 -0.21
N LYS A 150 -1.79 2.68 -0.88
CA LYS A 150 -1.79 1.35 -0.25
C LYS A 150 -0.38 0.89 0.14
N VAL A 151 0.64 1.21 -0.67
CA VAL A 151 2.03 0.82 -0.36
C VAL A 151 2.58 1.59 0.84
N VAL A 152 2.21 2.86 0.97
CA VAL A 152 2.61 3.67 2.14
C VAL A 152 2.04 3.05 3.40
N ASN A 153 0.76 2.69 3.41
CA ASN A 153 0.13 2.09 4.59
C ASN A 153 0.83 0.77 4.97
N VAL A 154 1.01 -0.16 4.02
CA VAL A 154 1.70 -1.44 4.26
C VAL A 154 3.11 -1.22 4.83
N CYS A 155 3.88 -0.29 4.27
CA CYS A 155 5.24 -0.01 4.75
C CYS A 155 5.29 0.75 6.08
N LEU A 156 4.18 1.32 6.57
CA LEU A 156 4.12 2.01 7.86
C LEU A 156 3.55 1.12 8.97
N THR A 157 2.59 0.24 8.64
CA THR A 157 1.93 -0.63 9.63
C THR A 157 2.70 -1.91 9.90
N GLU A 158 3.40 -2.45 8.90
CA GLU A 158 4.03 -3.79 8.98
C GLU A 158 5.55 -3.75 9.22
N SER A 159 6.17 -2.56 9.28
CA SER A 159 7.64 -2.42 9.31
C SER A 159 8.18 -1.89 10.64
N GLY A 160 9.11 -2.63 11.24
CA GLY A 160 9.98 -2.16 12.33
C GLY A 160 11.38 -1.71 11.91
N SER A 161 11.76 -1.80 10.62
CA SER A 161 13.13 -1.49 10.17
C SER A 161 13.31 -0.01 9.81
N GLU A 162 14.33 0.63 10.38
CA GLU A 162 14.59 2.06 10.18
C GLU A 162 14.95 2.41 8.71
N THR A 163 15.57 1.48 7.98
CA THR A 163 15.91 1.65 6.56
C THR A 163 14.67 1.72 5.68
N MET A 164 13.68 0.87 5.96
CA MET A 164 12.37 0.88 5.30
C MET A 164 11.64 2.18 5.58
N LEU A 165 11.51 2.58 6.85
CA LEU A 165 10.86 3.82 7.26
C LEU A 165 11.46 5.04 6.55
N ARG A 166 12.79 5.14 6.44
CA ARG A 166 13.45 6.23 5.70
C ARG A 166 13.07 6.28 4.22
N ARG A 167 12.83 5.14 3.57
CA ARG A 167 12.44 5.04 2.16
C ARG A 167 10.95 5.33 1.98
N THR A 168 10.11 4.79 2.86
CA THR A 168 8.67 5.07 2.92
C THR A 168 8.40 6.57 3.11
N ARG A 169 9.17 7.25 3.97
CA ARG A 169 9.06 8.72 4.16
C ARG A 169 9.28 9.51 2.86
N ARG A 170 10.29 9.14 2.05
CA ARG A 170 10.53 9.78 0.73
C ARG A 170 9.40 9.51 -0.24
N LEU A 171 8.81 8.31 -0.17
CA LEU A 171 7.66 7.95 -1.00
C LEU A 171 6.42 8.75 -0.62
N VAL A 172 6.13 8.90 0.67
CA VAL A 172 4.98 9.69 1.15
C VAL A 172 5.02 11.12 0.63
N ALA A 173 6.19 11.76 0.67
CA ALA A 173 6.32 13.12 0.12
C ALA A 173 5.98 13.17 -1.37
N ARG A 174 6.35 12.14 -2.15
CA ARG A 174 6.00 12.02 -3.58
C ARG A 174 4.53 11.70 -3.78
N VAL A 175 3.93 10.85 -2.95
CA VAL A 175 2.49 10.51 -2.97
C VAL A 175 1.63 11.72 -2.63
N ALA A 176 2.01 12.47 -1.59
CA ALA A 176 1.33 13.70 -1.19
C ALA A 176 1.43 14.77 -2.29
N ALA A 177 2.62 14.97 -2.87
CA ALA A 177 2.80 15.88 -4.00
C ALA A 177 1.97 15.46 -5.23
N PHE A 178 1.92 14.15 -5.52
CA PHE A 178 1.07 13.62 -6.58
C PHE A 178 -0.41 13.91 -6.32
N ALA A 179 -0.92 13.60 -5.13
CA ALA A 179 -2.32 13.83 -4.80
C ALA A 179 -2.69 15.33 -4.82
N LEU A 180 -1.79 16.20 -4.38
CA LEU A 180 -1.99 17.65 -4.52
C LEU A 180 -2.10 18.07 -6.00
N ASN A 181 -1.22 17.55 -6.86
CA ASN A 181 -1.28 17.83 -8.31
C ASN A 181 -2.54 17.25 -8.97
N ALA A 182 -3.10 16.18 -8.42
CA ALA A 182 -4.32 15.55 -8.90
C ALA A 182 -5.62 16.08 -8.25
N GLY A 183 -5.53 17.12 -7.40
CA GLY A 183 -6.68 17.67 -6.66
C GLY A 183 -7.27 16.73 -5.59
N GLN A 184 -6.53 15.68 -5.19
CA GLN A 184 -6.96 14.67 -4.20
C GLN A 184 -6.46 15.03 -2.79
N THR A 185 -6.85 16.21 -2.30
CA THR A 185 -6.31 16.87 -1.11
C THR A 185 -6.45 16.04 0.17
N ASN A 186 -7.60 15.38 0.37
CA ASN A 186 -7.83 14.52 1.54
C ASN A 186 -6.82 13.36 1.61
N LYS A 187 -6.47 12.77 0.46
CA LYS A 187 -5.48 11.69 0.41
C LYS A 187 -4.06 12.21 0.65
N ALA A 188 -3.74 13.42 0.15
CA ALA A 188 -2.46 14.06 0.45
C ALA A 188 -2.30 14.29 1.96
N ILE A 189 -3.36 14.77 2.63
CA ILE A 189 -3.36 14.99 4.08
C ILE A 189 -3.26 13.67 4.84
N GLU A 190 -4.02 12.64 4.46
CA GLU A 190 -3.97 11.31 5.06
C GLU A 190 -2.56 10.69 4.99
N ALA A 191 -1.91 10.79 3.82
CA ALA A 191 -0.53 10.32 3.64
C ALA A 191 0.47 11.10 4.52
N LEU A 192 0.28 12.42 4.67
CA LEU A 192 1.12 13.26 5.52
C LEU A 192 0.91 13.00 7.02
N GLN A 193 -0.33 12.75 7.44
CA GLN A 193 -0.69 12.44 8.83
C GLN A 193 -0.13 11.08 9.28
N HIS A 194 -0.21 10.05 8.43
CA HIS A 194 0.32 8.73 8.75
C HIS A 194 1.84 8.72 9.04
N VAL A 195 2.58 9.68 8.49
CA VAL A 195 4.04 9.83 8.70
C VAL A 195 4.38 10.74 9.88
N HIS A 196 3.49 11.66 10.24
CA HIS A 196 3.63 12.45 11.46
C HIS A 196 3.71 11.52 12.70
N ASP A 197 2.92 10.45 12.70
CA ASP A 197 2.83 9.52 13.83
C ASP A 197 3.99 8.50 13.91
N THR A 198 4.79 8.35 12.84
CA THR A 198 5.89 7.35 12.74
C THR A 198 7.30 7.98 12.82
N SER A 199 7.43 9.02 13.65
CA SER A 199 8.66 9.68 14.11
C SER A 199 9.54 10.39 13.04
N ALA A 200 9.56 11.72 13.14
CA ALA A 200 10.53 12.68 12.59
C ALA A 200 10.68 12.75 11.05
N VAL A 201 9.82 13.53 10.39
CA VAL A 201 10.06 13.97 9.00
C VAL A 201 10.95 15.20 8.93
N ARG A 202 12.05 15.12 8.17
CA ARG A 202 12.80 16.32 7.77
C ARG A 202 12.02 17.07 6.68
N LEU A 203 11.53 18.28 7.02
CA LEU A 203 10.71 19.16 6.19
C LEU A 203 11.28 19.55 4.82
N ARG A 204 12.58 19.30 4.58
CA ARG A 204 13.24 19.58 3.28
C ARG A 204 12.60 18.82 2.10
N GLN A 205 11.82 17.77 2.35
CA GLN A 205 11.17 16.96 1.31
C GLN A 205 9.78 17.50 0.89
N TYR A 206 9.23 18.47 1.62
CA TYR A 206 7.93 19.08 1.33
C TYR A 206 8.02 20.36 0.49
N ARG A 207 9.17 20.60 -0.16
CA ARG A 207 9.48 21.86 -0.83
C ARG A 207 8.36 22.29 -1.79
N THR A 208 7.90 21.40 -2.67
CA THR A 208 6.86 21.71 -3.65
C THR A 208 5.49 22.04 -3.02
N ALA A 209 5.08 21.32 -1.98
CA ALA A 209 3.80 21.57 -1.28
C ALA A 209 3.85 22.86 -0.44
N LEU A 210 5.00 23.12 0.19
CA LEU A 210 5.27 24.38 0.86
C LEU A 210 5.31 25.53 -0.14
N ASP A 211 5.91 25.38 -1.31
CA ASP A 211 6.00 26.44 -2.33
C ASP A 211 4.59 26.86 -2.81
N THR A 212 3.68 25.91 -3.05
CA THR A 212 2.27 26.19 -3.38
C THR A 212 1.51 26.84 -2.22
N LEU A 213 1.75 26.38 -0.99
CA LEU A 213 1.14 26.98 0.20
C LEU A 213 1.70 28.39 0.46
N PHE A 214 2.99 28.62 0.25
CA PHE A 214 3.64 29.93 0.31
C PHE A 214 3.08 30.87 -0.75
N ALA A 215 2.77 30.37 -1.95
CA ALA A 215 2.15 31.17 -3.00
C ALA A 215 0.70 31.60 -2.63
N THR A 216 0.00 30.81 -1.82
CA THR A 216 -1.42 31.05 -1.51
C THR A 216 -1.62 31.77 -0.17
N SER A 217 -0.92 31.33 0.87
CA SER A 217 -0.98 31.90 2.22
C SER A 217 0.41 31.83 2.89
N PRO A 218 1.28 32.83 2.65
CA PRO A 218 2.65 32.85 3.17
C PRO A 218 2.72 32.75 4.70
N GLN A 219 1.73 33.32 5.39
CA GLN A 219 1.68 33.38 6.86
C GLN A 219 1.38 31.99 7.45
N ILE A 220 0.41 31.28 6.88
CA ILE A 220 0.06 29.92 7.30
C ILE A 220 1.19 28.96 6.92
N ALA A 221 1.78 29.11 5.74
CA ALA A 221 2.94 28.33 5.30
C ALA A 221 4.14 28.48 6.25
N SER A 222 4.46 29.71 6.64
CA SER A 222 5.54 30.00 7.59
C SER A 222 5.26 29.41 8.97
N LYS A 223 4.02 29.53 9.47
CA LYS A 223 3.62 28.99 10.77
C LYS A 223 3.64 27.45 10.79
N PHE A 224 3.17 26.82 9.71
CA PHE A 224 3.23 25.38 9.53
C PHE A 224 4.68 24.87 9.47
N LEU A 225 5.54 25.55 8.70
CA LEU A 225 6.96 25.20 8.60
C LEU A 225 7.67 25.34 9.94
N ASP A 226 7.43 26.43 10.67
CA ASP A 226 8.06 26.70 11.96
C ASP A 226 7.63 25.68 13.02
N LEU A 227 6.34 25.44 13.20
CA LEU A 227 5.83 24.44 14.15
C LEU A 227 6.34 23.04 13.83
N SER A 228 6.38 22.68 12.55
CA SER A 228 6.92 21.39 12.12
C SER A 228 8.43 21.29 12.43
N LEU A 229 9.20 22.37 12.24
CA LEU A 229 10.63 22.39 12.58
C LEU A 229 10.85 22.27 14.09
N GLN A 230 10.02 22.93 14.90
CA GLN A 230 10.06 22.85 16.36
C GLN A 230 9.76 21.43 16.85
N LEU A 231 8.72 20.78 16.32
CA LEU A 231 8.38 19.38 16.60
C LEU A 231 9.53 18.43 16.26
N VAL A 232 10.11 18.59 15.07
CA VAL A 232 11.24 17.76 14.62
C VAL A 232 12.47 17.95 15.50
N ARG A 233 12.79 19.20 15.88
CA ARG A 233 13.89 19.50 16.81
C ARG A 233 13.64 18.88 18.17
N PHE A 234 12.42 19.02 18.70
CA PHE A 234 12.04 18.44 19.98
C PHE A 234 12.18 16.91 19.98
N ILE A 235 11.70 16.25 18.93
CA ILE A 235 11.81 14.78 18.80
C ILE A 235 13.29 14.37 18.70
N ASN A 236 14.08 15.06 17.87
CA ASN A 236 15.51 14.75 17.72
C ASN A 236 16.34 15.05 18.99
N LEU A 237 15.92 15.99 19.84
CA LEU A 237 16.66 16.30 21.06
C LEU A 237 16.31 15.34 22.21
N ASN A 238 15.07 14.85 22.24
CA ASN A 238 14.58 14.03 23.35
C ASN A 238 14.59 12.52 23.08
N PHE A 239 14.71 12.09 21.81
CA PHE A 239 14.65 10.67 21.44
C PHE A 239 15.85 10.19 20.61
N ALA A 240 16.92 10.98 20.48
CA ALA A 240 18.10 10.61 19.67
C ALA A 240 19.14 9.74 20.39
N ASP A 241 18.86 9.20 21.58
CA ASP A 241 19.76 8.25 22.22
C ASP A 241 18.97 7.18 22.99
N SER A 242 18.59 6.10 22.29
CA SER A 242 18.08 4.88 22.91
C SER A 242 19.16 3.81 23.03
N THR A 243 20.44 4.19 22.86
CA THR A 243 21.59 3.27 22.95
C THR A 243 22.35 3.37 24.27
N ASP A 244 22.13 4.41 25.08
CA ASP A 244 22.76 4.53 26.39
C ASP A 244 21.74 4.39 27.53
N SER A 245 21.97 3.42 28.42
CA SER A 245 21.03 2.95 29.45
C SER A 245 20.92 3.88 30.66
N ARG A 246 21.02 5.20 30.45
CA ARG A 246 20.68 6.20 31.45
C ARG A 246 19.32 6.76 31.07
N GLN A 247 18.29 6.28 31.74
CA GLN A 247 16.97 6.92 31.77
C GLN A 247 17.14 8.42 32.04
N ILE A 248 17.14 9.23 30.98
CA ILE A 248 16.84 10.65 31.10
C ILE A 248 15.36 10.65 31.40
N ALA A 249 15.01 10.94 32.67
CA ALA A 249 13.63 11.17 33.06
C ALA A 249 13.05 12.25 32.15
N VAL A 250 12.25 11.83 31.16
CA VAL A 250 11.45 12.75 30.35
C VAL A 250 10.43 13.35 31.32
N GLY A 251 10.75 14.51 31.88
CA GLY A 251 9.90 15.20 32.83
C GLY A 251 8.52 15.49 32.24
N SER A 252 7.48 15.58 33.07
CA SER A 252 6.10 15.91 32.66
C SER A 252 6.05 17.14 31.74
N ASP A 253 6.90 18.12 32.01
CA ASP A 253 7.07 19.37 31.28
C ASP A 253 7.55 19.20 29.81
N SER A 254 8.19 18.07 29.50
CA SER A 254 8.57 17.68 28.13
C SER A 254 7.37 17.10 27.39
N VAL A 255 6.59 16.24 28.05
CA VAL A 255 5.35 15.66 27.50
C VAL A 255 4.31 16.76 27.23
N ASP A 256 4.15 17.71 28.16
CA ASP A 256 3.24 18.84 28.01
C ASP A 256 3.66 19.76 26.85
N ARG A 257 4.97 19.98 26.67
CA ARG A 257 5.51 20.74 25.53
C ARG A 257 5.24 20.04 24.21
N TYR A 258 5.43 18.72 24.12
CA TYR A 258 5.09 17.96 22.93
C TYR A 258 3.58 18.04 22.62
N HIS A 259 2.74 17.85 23.64
CA HIS A 259 1.29 17.89 23.49
C HIS A 259 0.81 19.27 22.98
N ASN A 260 1.36 20.35 23.53
CA ASN A 260 1.06 21.71 23.09
C ASN A 260 1.51 21.98 21.65
N LEU A 261 2.72 21.57 21.27
CA LEU A 261 3.22 21.71 19.90
C LEU A 261 2.37 20.93 18.89
N SER A 262 1.99 19.70 19.25
CA SER A 262 1.11 18.85 18.43
C SER A 262 -0.29 19.46 18.27
N LYS A 263 -0.86 20.02 19.34
CA LYS A 263 -2.14 20.73 19.29
C LYS A 263 -2.09 21.94 18.34
N LEU A 264 -1.08 22.80 18.50
CA LEU A 264 -0.89 23.97 17.63
C LEU A 264 -0.68 23.57 16.16
N TRP A 265 0.02 22.47 15.92
CA TRP A 265 0.23 21.94 14.59
C TRP A 265 -1.09 21.46 13.95
N ASN A 266 -1.95 20.77 14.70
CA ASN A 266 -3.29 20.37 14.26
C ASN A 266 -4.20 21.56 13.98
N GLU A 267 -4.13 22.62 14.78
CA GLU A 267 -4.86 23.87 14.53
C GLU A 267 -4.44 24.53 13.21
N VAL A 268 -3.14 24.58 12.93
CA VAL A 268 -2.62 25.13 11.67
C VAL A 268 -2.99 24.25 10.47
N LEU A 269 -3.01 22.92 10.63
CA LEU A 269 -3.59 22.04 9.61
C LEU A 269 -5.08 22.33 9.35
N GLY A 270 -5.85 22.60 10.41
CA GLY A 270 -7.24 23.03 10.28
C GLY A 270 -7.37 24.30 9.43
N GLN A 271 -6.52 25.30 9.68
CA GLN A 271 -6.48 26.54 8.91
C GLN A 271 -6.09 26.31 7.44
N ILE A 272 -5.17 25.39 7.16
CA ILE A 272 -4.81 25.01 5.78
C ILE A 272 -6.02 24.40 5.07
N ARG A 273 -6.84 23.58 5.76
CA ARG A 273 -8.04 22.96 5.19
C ARG A 273 -9.14 23.95 4.82
N GLU A 274 -9.18 25.11 5.48
CA GLU A 274 -10.18 26.16 5.24
C GLU A 274 -9.81 27.12 4.10
N LEU A 275 -8.59 27.03 3.57
CA LEU A 275 -8.16 27.93 2.50
C LEU A 275 -8.90 27.64 1.18
N PRO A 276 -9.20 28.66 0.35
CA PRO A 276 -9.98 28.50 -0.89
C PRO A 276 -9.36 27.54 -1.92
N THR A 277 -8.04 27.39 -1.91
CA THR A 277 -7.30 26.42 -2.73
C THR A 277 -7.38 24.98 -2.22
N PHE A 278 -7.90 24.74 -1.02
CA PHE A 278 -7.87 23.46 -0.30
C PHE A 278 -9.27 22.98 0.17
N THR A 279 -10.33 23.73 -0.15
CA THR A 279 -11.73 23.48 0.26
C THR A 279 -12.58 22.73 -0.80
N ALA A 280 -11.96 22.23 -1.87
CA ALA A 280 -12.62 21.49 -2.96
C ALA A 280 -12.34 19.98 -2.91
#